data_AF-A0A954XWS7-F1
#
_entry.id   AF-A0A954XWS7-F1
#
_cell.length_a   1.000
_cell.length_b   1.000
_cell.length_c   1.000
_cell.angle_alpha   90.00
_cell.angle_beta   90.00
_cell.angle_gamma   90.00
#
_symmetry.space_group_name_H-M   'P 1'
#
loop_
_entity.id
_entity.type
_entity.pdbx_description
1 polymer ?
#
loop_
_entity_poly.entity_id
_entity_poly.type
_entity_poly.pdbx_seq_one_letter_code
_entity_poly.pdbx_strand_id
1 'polypeptide(L)'
;PTTCERDYSDAEVEFMNAMDQYKRTSGRMFPTCSEVLEVIRSLGYLQLTPAELELLGRDEQSEAEEVVAGDEADCDSEELELAECEG
;
A
#
# COMPACT_ATOMS: atom_id res chain seq x y z
N PRO A 1 9.65 14.51 4.78
CA PRO A 1 9.32 13.19 4.19
C PRO A 1 10.24 12.97 2.99
N THR A 2 10.93 11.82 2.96
CA THR A 2 11.73 11.37 1.82
C THR A 2 10.85 10.49 0.96
N THR A 3 10.31 11.06 -0.11
CA THR A 3 9.73 10.30 -1.22
C THR A 3 10.43 10.81 -2.46
N CYS A 4 11.46 10.06 -2.89
CA CYS A 4 11.95 10.16 -4.25
C CYS A 4 10.74 9.99 -5.17
N GLU A 5 10.63 10.89 -6.14
CA GLU A 5 9.44 11.22 -6.92
C GLU A 5 8.76 9.97 -7.46
N ARG A 6 7.65 9.60 -6.81
CA ARG A 6 6.68 8.62 -7.31
C ARG A 6 5.45 9.43 -7.72
N ASP A 7 4.90 9.14 -8.89
CA ASP A 7 3.62 9.72 -9.31
C ASP A 7 2.52 9.13 -8.44
N TYR A 8 2.16 9.86 -7.39
CA TYR A 8 1.05 9.54 -6.53
C TYR A 8 -0.26 9.91 -7.23
N SER A 9 -1.24 9.02 -7.16
CA SER A 9 -2.62 9.34 -7.53
C SER A 9 -3.19 10.43 -6.62
N ASP A 10 -4.21 11.15 -7.09
CA ASP A 10 -4.89 12.19 -6.29
C ASP A 10 -5.38 11.63 -4.94
N ALA A 11 -5.88 10.39 -4.93
CA ALA A 11 -6.31 9.69 -3.72
C ALA A 11 -5.17 9.46 -2.72
N GLU A 12 -3.98 9.07 -3.20
CA GLU A 12 -2.80 8.92 -2.35
C GLU A 12 -2.33 10.28 -1.78
N VAL A 13 -2.38 11.34 -2.58
CA VAL A 13 -2.06 12.70 -2.14
C VAL A 13 -3.04 13.19 -1.07
N GLU A 14 -4.34 12.96 -1.26
CA GLU A 14 -5.37 13.30 -0.28
C GLU A 14 -5.15 12.54 1.04
N PHE A 15 -4.87 11.24 0.97
CA PHE A 15 -4.55 10.44 2.15
C PHE A 15 -3.31 10.95 2.88
N MET A 16 -2.23 11.27 2.15
CA MET A 16 -1.02 11.85 2.75
C MET A 16 -1.30 13.17 3.46
N ASN A 17 -2.11 14.05 2.86
CA ASN A 17 -2.50 15.33 3.46
C ASN A 17 -3.37 15.13 4.72
N ALA A 18 -4.33 14.20 4.68
CA ALA A 18 -5.17 13.90 5.83
C ALA A 18 -4.38 13.30 7.00
N MET A 19 -3.44 12.39 6.71
CA MET A 19 -2.49 11.85 7.69
C MET A 19 -1.60 12.94 8.28
N ASP A 20 -1.18 13.91 7.46
CA ASP A 20 -0.36 15.03 7.92
C ASP A 20 -1.12 15.98 8.85
N GLN A 21 -2.40 16.22 8.57
CA GLN A 21 -3.29 16.94 9.48
C GLN A 21 -3.48 16.16 10.79
N TYR A 22 -3.75 14.85 10.71
CA TYR A 22 -3.92 13.99 11.88
C TYR A 22 -2.70 14.01 12.80
N LYS A 23 -1.48 13.89 12.26
CA LYS A 23 -0.24 13.96 13.06
C LYS A 23 -0.09 15.30 13.80
N ARG A 24 -0.47 16.42 13.17
CA ARG A 24 -0.41 17.76 13.78
C ARG A 24 -1.41 17.92 14.92
N THR A 25 -2.63 17.39 14.76
CA THR A 25 -3.68 17.52 15.77
C THR A 25 -3.52 16.54 16.93
N SER A 26 -3.08 15.31 16.65
CA SER A 26 -2.86 14.27 17.67
C SER A 26 -1.56 14.43 18.47
N GLY A 27 -0.62 15.27 18.01
CA GLY A 27 0.63 15.56 18.71
C GLY A 27 1.65 14.41 18.72
N ARG A 28 1.45 13.38 17.90
CA ARG A 28 2.34 12.22 17.78
C ARG A 28 2.86 12.07 16.35
N MET A 29 4.11 11.63 16.22
CA MET A 29 4.74 11.44 14.91
C MET A 29 4.27 10.17 14.18
N PHE A 30 3.78 9.17 14.93
CA PHE A 30 3.38 7.87 14.40
C PHE A 30 1.99 7.50 14.90
N PRO A 31 0.94 7.63 14.07
CA PRO A 31 -0.40 7.20 14.41
C PRO A 31 -0.47 5.70 14.72
N THR A 32 -1.43 5.25 15.53
CA THR A 32 -1.73 3.81 15.65
C THR A 32 -2.53 3.32 14.45
N CYS A 33 -2.60 2.00 14.23
CA CYS A 33 -3.44 1.43 13.18
C CYS A 33 -4.92 1.82 13.33
N SER A 34 -5.43 1.91 14.56
CA SER A 34 -6.80 2.34 14.82
C SER A 34 -7.04 3.79 14.39
N GLU A 35 -6.05 4.67 14.61
CA GLU A 35 -6.10 6.08 14.22
C GLU A 35 -6.01 6.22 12.69
N VAL A 36 -5.18 5.41 12.03
CA VAL A 36 -5.12 5.37 10.56
C VAL A 36 -6.48 4.97 9.98
N LEU A 37 -7.16 3.97 10.55
CA LEU A 37 -8.51 3.58 10.12
C LEU A 37 -9.53 4.71 10.29
N GLU A 38 -9.40 5.52 11.34
CA GLU A 38 -10.26 6.70 11.54
C GLU A 38 -10.04 7.77 10.46
N VAL A 39 -8.78 8.04 10.09
CA VAL A 39 -8.45 8.96 8.98
C VAL A 39 -9.05 8.45 7.66
N ILE A 40 -8.89 7.16 7.36
CA ILE A 40 -9.43 6.53 6.14
C ILE A 40 -10.96 6.66 6.10
N ARG A 41 -11.65 6.41 7.22
CA ARG A 41 -13.11 6.59 7.33
C ARG A 41 -13.53 8.05 7.16
N SER A 42 -12.73 8.99 7.67
CA SER A 42 -13.00 10.43 7.54
C SER A 42 -12.91 10.92 6.09
N LEU A 43 -12.11 10.25 5.25
CA LEU A 43 -12.04 10.47 3.81
C LEU A 43 -13.22 9.85 3.03
N GLY A 44 -14.09 9.09 3.70
CA GLY A 44 -15.27 8.47 3.09
C GLY A 44 -15.05 7.03 2.59
N TYR A 45 -13.87 6.44 2.83
CA TYR A 45 -13.64 5.04 2.51
C TYR A 45 -14.31 4.12 3.52
N LEU A 46 -14.99 3.09 3.02
CA LEU A 46 -15.67 2.07 3.80
C LEU A 46 -15.25 0.69 3.32
N GLN A 47 -15.15 -0.24 4.27
CA GLN A 47 -14.95 -1.64 3.94
C GLN A 47 -16.30 -2.24 3.57
N LEU A 48 -16.41 -2.75 2.34
CA LEU A 48 -17.60 -3.44 1.88
C LEU A 48 -17.60 -4.89 2.37
N THR A 49 -18.78 -5.38 2.74
CA THR A 49 -19.01 -6.81 2.93
C THR A 49 -19.01 -7.52 1.57
N PRO A 50 -18.76 -8.85 1.53
CA PRO A 50 -18.80 -9.61 0.27
C PRO A 50 -20.14 -9.46 -0.47
N ALA A 51 -21.26 -9.38 0.26
CA ALA A 51 -22.58 -9.20 -0.31
C ALA A 51 -22.79 -7.79 -0.91
N GLU A 52 -22.28 -6.74 -0.26
CA GLU A 52 -22.32 -5.37 -0.80
C GLU A 52 -21.44 -5.22 -2.04
N LEU A 53 -20.28 -5.87 -2.05
CA LEU A 53 -19.40 -5.89 -3.21
C LEU A 53 -20.04 -6.61 -4.40
N GLU A 54 -20.74 -7.73 -4.17
CA GLU A 54 -21.48 -8.45 -5.23
C GLU A 54 -22.63 -7.61 -5.81
N LEU A 55 -23.28 -6.78 -4.98
CA LEU A 55 -24.33 -5.87 -5.43
C LEU A 55 -23.77 -4.77 -6.35
N LEU A 56 -22.63 -4.17 -5.99
CA LEU A 56 -21.99 -3.09 -6.75
C LEU A 56 -21.26 -3.62 -7.99
N GLY A 57 -20.67 -4.81 -7.93
CA GLY A 57 -19.91 -5.42 -9.03
C GLY A 57 -20.76 -5.92 -10.21
N ARG A 58 -22.08 -5.73 -10.18
CA ARG A 58 -22.95 -6.07 -11.32
C ARG A 58 -22.96 -5.02 -12.43
N ASP A 59 -22.41 -3.83 -12.20
CA ASP A 59 -22.39 -2.74 -13.19
C ASP A 59 -21.02 -2.55 -13.91
N GLU A 60 -19.95 -3.23 -13.50
CA GLU A 60 -18.59 -3.06 -14.04
C GLU A 60 -18.04 -4.32 -14.74
N GLN A 61 -18.79 -4.88 -15.68
CA GLN A 61 -18.23 -5.75 -16.73
C GLN A 61 -17.90 -4.95 -18.00
N SER A 62 -17.08 -3.89 -17.87
CA SER A 62 -16.35 -3.33 -19.02
C SER A 62 -15.11 -2.57 -18.55
N GLU A 63 -14.10 -3.30 -18.07
CA GLU A 63 -12.65 -3.04 -18.26
C GLU A 63 -11.87 -4.02 -17.38
N ALA A 64 -11.75 -5.24 -17.88
CA ALA A 64 -10.72 -6.18 -17.46
C ALA A 64 -9.53 -6.02 -18.41
N GLU A 65 -8.36 -5.65 -17.90
CA GLU A 65 -7.06 -5.85 -18.55
C GLU A 65 -6.03 -6.17 -17.45
N GLU A 66 -5.86 -7.45 -17.11
CA GLU A 66 -4.85 -8.43 -17.58
C GLU A 66 -3.48 -8.37 -16.86
N VAL A 67 -3.28 -9.40 -16.02
CA VAL A 67 -2.07 -10.18 -15.66
C VAL A 67 -0.67 -9.56 -15.60
N VAL A 68 0.06 -9.87 -14.51
CA VAL A 68 1.23 -10.78 -14.60
C VAL A 68 1.38 -11.57 -13.29
N ALA A 69 1.34 -12.90 -13.43
CA ALA A 69 1.83 -13.83 -12.43
C ALA A 69 3.37 -13.80 -12.42
N GLY A 70 3.97 -13.61 -11.25
CA GLY A 70 5.39 -13.81 -11.00
C GLY A 70 5.54 -14.82 -9.87
N ASP A 71 5.66 -16.09 -10.26
CA ASP A 71 6.04 -17.21 -9.42
C ASP A 71 7.57 -17.28 -9.42
N GLU A 72 8.22 -17.07 -8.27
CA GLU A 72 9.61 -17.47 -8.05
C GLU A 72 9.86 -17.75 -6.56
N ALA A 73 9.44 -18.94 -6.15
CA ALA A 73 10.03 -19.62 -5.01
C ALA A 73 11.16 -20.55 -5.51
N ASP A 74 12.26 -20.54 -4.75
CA ASP A 74 13.37 -21.50 -4.73
C ASP A 74 14.62 -21.19 -5.59
N CYS A 75 15.66 -20.69 -4.95
CA CYS A 75 17.00 -21.23 -5.16
C CYS A 75 17.72 -21.32 -3.81
N ASP A 76 17.91 -22.55 -3.40
CA ASP A 76 18.55 -23.03 -2.17
C ASP A 76 20.01 -22.56 -2.03
N SER A 77 20.45 -22.66 -0.78
CA SER A 77 21.78 -22.39 -0.23
C SER A 77 22.94 -23.02 -1.02
N GLU A 78 23.94 -22.22 -1.43
CA GLU A 78 25.32 -22.70 -1.57
C GLU A 78 26.28 -21.77 -0.82
N GLU A 79 26.56 -22.17 0.43
CA GLU A 79 27.85 -22.02 1.10
C GLU A 79 28.99 -22.31 0.13
N LEU A 80 29.96 -21.40 -0.03
CA LEU A 80 31.37 -21.75 -0.30
C LEU A 80 32.30 -20.55 -0.04
N GLU A 81 33.01 -20.70 1.08
CA GLU A 81 34.28 -20.08 1.45
C GLU A 81 35.33 -20.12 0.32
N LEU A 82 36.07 -19.02 0.08
CA LEU A 82 37.55 -18.95 0.15
C LEU A 82 38.14 -17.69 -0.50
N ALA A 83 39.28 -17.33 0.06
CA ALA A 83 40.07 -16.13 -0.13
C ALA A 83 40.91 -16.08 -1.43
N GLU A 84 41.58 -14.93 -1.56
CA GLU A 84 42.80 -14.64 -2.33
C GLU A 84 42.61 -14.06 -3.75
N CYS A 85 42.90 -12.76 -3.90
CA CYS A 85 43.87 -12.21 -4.87
C CYS A 85 43.86 -10.66 -4.84
N GLU A 86 44.73 -10.06 -4.02
CA GLU A 86 45.37 -8.76 -4.30
C GLU A 86 46.87 -9.00 -4.02
N GLY A 87 47.82 -8.71 -4.90
CA GLY A 87 47.85 -7.71 -5.96
C GLY A 87 48.98 -6.74 -5.65
#